data_AF-A0A521V998-F1
#
_entry.id   AF-A0A521V998-F1
#
_cell.length_a   1.000
_cell.length_b   1.000
_cell.length_c   1.000
_cell.angle_alpha   90.00
_cell.angle_beta   90.00
_cell.angle_gamma   90.00
#
_symmetry.space_group_name_H-M   'P 1'
#
loop_
_entity.id
_entity.type
_entity.pdbx_description
1 polymer ?
#
loop_
_entity_poly.entity_id
_entity_poly.type
_entity_poly.pdbx_seq_one_letter_code
_entity_poly.pdbx_strand_id
1 'polypeptide(L)'
;LQRIDPDATVVFVMNHRSNMDYVLAGYLAADQAALSYAVGEWARIWPLAQLIRAMGAYFVRRNSRDELYRRVLERYIAMATHGGVPQAVFPEGGLTRDGRLRAPKLGVLDYMMRGFWLDGARDLVFVPLGVNYDRVLEDRSLLLQADPAARRQGGARALWNTLAFAMHNLRLMLQSEWHRFGYACVNFGSPISMREYCAIHGVDFQRLGADARRDAIAALGGHLMSAVGRIVPVVPVPLLAAVFVKEPAARHSELELKAAVEALIERFGAAGAQVYVPRRDLDYALSVGLRMLKLRHLVEEDEGLYRANPRELRLLSYYANSIAHLHP
;
A
#
# COMPACT_ATOMS: atom_id res chain seq x y z
N LEU A 1 4.99 -14.24 13.42
CA LEU A 1 5.94 -15.05 12.62
C LEU A 1 6.35 -16.32 13.38
N GLN A 2 6.65 -16.28 14.69
CA GLN A 2 6.94 -17.49 15.51
C GLN A 2 5.83 -18.57 15.54
N ARG A 3 4.60 -18.25 15.15
CA ARG A 3 3.47 -19.20 15.04
C ARG A 3 3.37 -19.87 13.66
N ILE A 4 4.20 -19.46 12.70
CA ILE A 4 4.26 -20.05 11.37
C ILE A 4 5.27 -21.18 11.42
N ASP A 5 4.91 -22.32 10.83
CA ASP A 5 5.82 -23.44 10.63
C ASP A 5 7.10 -22.94 9.90
N PRO A 6 8.31 -23.15 10.45
CA PRO A 6 9.56 -22.74 9.80
C PRO A 6 9.73 -23.26 8.37
N ASP A 7 9.09 -24.38 8.03
CA ASP A 7 9.15 -24.98 6.69
C ASP A 7 8.07 -24.46 5.71
N ALA A 8 7.15 -23.63 6.18
CA ALA A 8 6.09 -23.05 5.36
C ALA A 8 6.62 -21.98 4.39
N THR A 9 5.99 -21.90 3.22
CA THR A 9 6.22 -20.81 2.27
C THR A 9 5.46 -19.57 2.74
N VAL A 10 6.19 -18.52 3.13
CA VAL A 10 5.59 -17.26 3.58
C VAL A 10 5.43 -16.29 2.41
N VAL A 11 4.22 -15.74 2.27
CA VAL A 11 3.93 -14.68 1.28
C VAL A 11 3.35 -13.46 1.98
N PHE A 12 4.07 -12.35 1.94
CA PHE A 12 3.53 -11.07 2.41
C PHE A 12 2.56 -10.50 1.39
N VAL A 13 1.34 -10.21 1.83
CA VAL A 13 0.28 -9.65 0.99
C VAL A 13 -0.02 -8.24 1.48
N MET A 14 0.18 -7.24 0.64
CA MET A 14 0.07 -5.85 1.08
C MET A 14 -0.61 -4.93 0.08
N ASN A 15 -1.22 -3.86 0.59
CA ASN A 15 -1.74 -2.78 -0.25
C ASN A 15 -0.59 -1.97 -0.87
N HIS A 16 -0.86 -1.28 -1.98
CA HIS A 16 0.15 -0.57 -2.76
C HIS A 16 -0.18 0.93 -2.92
N ARG A 17 0.54 1.76 -2.16
CA ARG A 17 0.36 3.22 -2.07
C ARG A 17 1.51 3.99 -2.72
N SER A 18 2.75 3.56 -2.53
CA SER A 18 3.95 4.26 -3.02
C SER A 18 4.97 3.29 -3.62
N ASN A 19 5.89 3.76 -4.46
CA ASN A 19 7.04 2.93 -4.81
C ASN A 19 7.97 2.71 -3.60
N MET A 20 7.83 3.52 -2.55
CA MET A 20 8.49 3.27 -1.26
C MET A 20 8.05 1.95 -0.60
N ASP A 21 6.89 1.40 -0.98
CA ASP A 21 6.44 0.11 -0.46
C ASP A 21 7.41 -1.02 -0.80
N TYR A 22 8.14 -0.95 -1.92
CA TYR A 22 9.17 -1.94 -2.28
C TYR A 22 10.37 -1.87 -1.34
N VAL A 23 10.78 -0.66 -0.97
CA VAL A 23 11.88 -0.44 0.00
C VAL A 23 11.45 -0.94 1.37
N LEU A 24 10.19 -0.68 1.74
CA LEU A 24 9.61 -1.14 2.99
C LEU A 24 9.50 -2.67 3.04
N ALA A 25 9.02 -3.31 1.98
CA ALA A 25 8.98 -4.76 1.86
C ALA A 25 10.39 -5.37 1.99
N GLY A 26 11.38 -4.78 1.30
CA GLY A 26 12.79 -5.19 1.41
C GLY A 26 13.35 -5.02 2.83
N TYR A 27 13.05 -3.90 3.49
CA TYR A 27 13.47 -3.65 4.88
C TYR A 27 12.84 -4.66 5.86
N LEU A 28 11.53 -4.90 5.75
CA LEU A 28 10.82 -5.86 6.60
C LEU A 28 11.31 -7.30 6.39
N ALA A 29 11.92 -7.58 5.23
CA ALA A 29 12.50 -8.86 4.89
C ALA A 29 13.97 -9.02 5.23
N ALA A 30 14.70 -7.91 5.38
CA ALA A 30 16.14 -7.92 5.51
C ALA A 30 16.61 -8.79 6.70
N ASP A 31 15.80 -8.88 7.76
CA ASP A 31 16.09 -9.71 8.94
C ASP A 31 15.58 -11.16 8.83
N GLN A 32 14.83 -11.53 7.79
CA GLN A 32 14.11 -12.81 7.74
C GLN A 32 14.35 -13.71 6.52
N ALA A 33 14.77 -13.16 5.37
CA ALA A 33 15.28 -13.91 4.20
C ALA A 33 15.43 -12.99 2.97
N ALA A 34 16.14 -13.46 1.94
CA ALA A 34 16.02 -12.88 0.61
C ALA A 34 14.58 -13.03 0.08
N LEU A 35 13.85 -11.92 -0.03
CA LEU A 35 12.49 -11.89 -0.59
C LEU A 35 12.49 -11.97 -2.11
N SER A 36 11.57 -12.74 -2.69
CA SER A 36 11.22 -12.62 -4.11
C SER A 36 9.95 -11.81 -4.30
N TYR A 37 10.05 -10.64 -4.94
CA TYR A 37 8.89 -9.77 -5.20
C TYR A 37 8.86 -9.23 -6.63
N ALA A 38 7.65 -9.01 -7.14
CA ALA A 38 7.43 -8.54 -8.51
C ALA A 38 7.51 -7.01 -8.61
N VAL A 39 8.40 -6.48 -9.46
CA VAL A 39 8.50 -5.04 -9.76
C VAL A 39 8.11 -4.76 -11.20
N GLY A 40 7.41 -3.65 -11.44
CA GLY A 40 7.03 -3.24 -12.80
C GLY A 40 8.24 -2.89 -13.69
N GLU A 41 8.13 -3.13 -15.00
CA GLU A 41 9.21 -2.89 -15.97
C GLU A 41 9.70 -1.42 -16.03
N TRP A 42 8.90 -0.45 -15.55
CA TRP A 42 9.32 0.96 -15.48
C TRP A 42 10.62 1.16 -14.67
N ALA A 43 10.87 0.31 -13.67
CA ALA A 43 12.06 0.38 -12.81
C ALA A 43 13.29 -0.31 -13.42
N ARG A 44 13.19 -0.85 -14.64
CA ARG A 44 14.28 -1.51 -15.36
C ARG A 44 15.25 -0.49 -15.98
N ILE A 45 15.74 0.44 -15.16
CA ILE A 45 16.72 1.47 -15.53
C ILE A 45 18.01 1.28 -14.72
N TRP A 46 19.16 1.58 -15.30
CA TRP A 46 20.42 1.56 -14.57
C TRP A 46 20.54 2.82 -13.69
N PRO A 47 20.98 2.74 -12.41
CA PRO A 47 21.47 1.57 -11.67
C PRO A 47 20.38 0.80 -10.88
N LEU A 48 19.16 1.34 -10.81
CA LEU A 48 18.04 0.82 -10.01
C LEU A 48 17.74 -0.67 -10.28
N ALA A 49 17.87 -1.11 -11.52
CA ALA A 49 17.59 -2.48 -11.92
C ALA A 49 18.54 -3.52 -11.29
N GLN A 50 19.79 -3.15 -11.00
CA GLN A 50 20.75 -4.05 -10.35
C GLN A 50 20.45 -4.17 -8.86
N LEU A 51 20.13 -3.04 -8.21
CA LEU A 51 19.73 -3.01 -6.80
C LEU A 51 18.47 -3.87 -6.57
N ILE A 52 17.45 -3.70 -7.41
CA ILE A 52 16.19 -4.47 -7.32
C ILE A 52 16.46 -5.98 -7.45
N ARG A 53 17.30 -6.40 -8.40
CA ARG A 53 17.64 -7.82 -8.57
C ARG A 53 18.46 -8.36 -7.39
N ALA A 54 19.38 -7.56 -6.87
CA ALA A 54 20.18 -7.91 -5.70
C ALA A 54 19.33 -8.08 -4.43
N MET A 55 18.20 -7.35 -4.34
CA MET A 55 17.21 -7.50 -3.27
C MET A 55 16.21 -8.66 -3.53
N GLY A 56 16.46 -9.51 -4.53
CA GLY A 56 15.66 -10.70 -4.83
C GLY A 56 14.43 -10.45 -5.72
N ALA A 57 14.21 -9.23 -6.22
CA ALA A 57 13.04 -8.94 -7.05
C ALA A 57 13.21 -9.33 -8.53
N TYR A 58 12.06 -9.66 -9.16
CA TYR A 58 11.95 -9.95 -10.58
C TYR A 58 11.03 -8.95 -11.29
N PHE A 59 11.32 -8.67 -12.56
CA PHE A 59 10.56 -7.72 -13.35
C PHE A 59 9.34 -8.37 -14.01
N VAL A 60 8.18 -7.73 -13.85
CA VAL A 60 6.92 -8.16 -14.48
C VAL A 60 6.44 -7.15 -15.51
N ARG A 61 6.08 -7.67 -16.69
CA ARG A 61 5.41 -6.93 -17.76
C ARG A 61 3.91 -6.94 -17.52
N ARG A 62 3.36 -5.78 -17.21
CA ARG A 62 1.91 -5.61 -17.03
C ARG A 62 1.21 -5.76 -18.38
N ASN A 63 0.04 -6.41 -18.37
CA ASN A 63 -0.82 -6.61 -19.55
C ASN A 63 -0.13 -7.27 -20.76
N SER A 64 0.89 -8.10 -20.52
CA SER A 64 1.52 -8.85 -21.61
C SER A 64 0.49 -9.72 -22.33
N ARG A 65 0.40 -9.59 -23.65
CA ARG A 65 -0.45 -10.45 -24.50
C ARG A 65 0.21 -11.77 -24.88
N ASP A 66 1.52 -11.86 -24.67
CA ASP A 66 2.38 -13.01 -24.98
C ASP A 66 2.10 -14.20 -24.05
N GLU A 67 1.68 -15.31 -24.64
CA GLU A 67 1.36 -16.55 -23.92
C GLU A 67 2.58 -17.22 -23.33
N LEU A 68 3.72 -17.25 -24.05
CA LEU A 68 4.96 -17.84 -23.56
C LEU A 68 5.42 -17.10 -22.30
N TYR A 69 5.38 -15.77 -22.33
CA TYR A 69 5.71 -14.96 -21.17
C TYR A 69 4.86 -15.32 -19.94
N ARG A 70 3.53 -15.47 -20.12
CA ARG A 70 2.63 -15.83 -19.01
C ARG A 70 2.94 -17.22 -18.47
N ARG A 71 3.19 -18.20 -19.33
CA ARG A 71 3.51 -19.57 -18.91
C ARG A 71 4.84 -19.66 -18.17
N VAL A 72 5.85 -18.91 -18.61
CA VAL A 72 7.13 -18.82 -17.90
C VAL A 72 6.94 -18.16 -16.53
N LEU A 73 6.18 -17.06 -16.47
CA LEU A 73 5.90 -16.36 -15.22
C LEU A 73 5.08 -17.24 -14.24
N GLU A 74 4.05 -17.92 -14.74
CA GLU A 74 3.24 -18.90 -14.00
C GLU A 74 4.15 -19.98 -13.40
N ARG A 75 4.98 -20.61 -14.22
CA ARG A 75 5.87 -21.69 -13.78
C ARG A 75 6.89 -21.20 -12.76
N TYR A 76 7.47 -20.02 -12.96
CA TYR A 76 8.43 -19.43 -12.02
C TYR A 76 7.81 -19.21 -10.64
N ILE A 77 6.64 -18.57 -10.56
CA ILE A 77 5.96 -18.30 -9.28
C ILE A 77 5.51 -19.60 -8.61
N ALA A 78 4.98 -20.56 -9.37
CA ALA A 78 4.60 -21.86 -8.83
C ALA A 78 5.81 -22.62 -8.24
N MET A 79 6.95 -22.60 -8.93
CA MET A 79 8.19 -23.23 -8.44
C MET A 79 8.76 -22.51 -7.21
N ALA A 80 8.75 -21.18 -7.18
CA ALA A 80 9.18 -20.40 -6.02
C ALA A 80 8.31 -20.71 -4.79
N THR A 81 6.99 -20.80 -5.00
CA THR A 81 6.02 -21.13 -3.95
C THR A 81 6.23 -22.55 -3.43
N HIS A 82 6.37 -23.53 -4.32
CA HIS A 82 6.64 -24.92 -3.94
C HIS A 82 8.00 -25.08 -3.25
N GLY A 83 8.99 -24.29 -3.65
CA GLY A 83 10.35 -24.33 -3.12
C GLY A 83 10.55 -23.64 -1.77
N GLY A 84 9.50 -23.06 -1.16
CA GLY A 84 9.64 -22.38 0.13
C GLY A 84 10.23 -20.96 0.04
N VAL A 85 10.32 -20.38 -1.15
CA VAL A 85 10.92 -19.04 -1.31
C VAL A 85 9.97 -17.99 -0.72
N PRO A 86 10.41 -17.18 0.25
CA PRO A 86 9.61 -16.09 0.77
C PRO A 86 9.30 -15.07 -0.32
N GLN A 87 8.03 -14.66 -0.41
CA GLN A 87 7.58 -13.76 -1.47
C GLN A 87 6.82 -12.57 -0.92
N ALA A 88 6.77 -11.48 -1.69
CA ALA A 88 5.88 -10.36 -1.42
C ALA A 88 5.08 -9.99 -2.66
N VAL A 89 3.78 -9.79 -2.48
CA VAL A 89 2.84 -9.46 -3.55
C VAL A 89 1.96 -8.28 -3.18
N PHE A 90 1.70 -7.46 -4.18
CA PHE A 90 0.74 -6.36 -4.15
C PHE A 90 -0.47 -6.76 -5.00
N PRO A 91 -1.53 -7.36 -4.43
CA PRO A 91 -2.64 -7.88 -5.22
C PRO A 91 -3.32 -6.79 -6.05
N GLU A 92 -3.27 -5.52 -5.64
CA GLU A 92 -3.80 -4.39 -6.41
C GLU A 92 -3.20 -4.28 -7.84
N GLY A 93 -2.03 -4.88 -8.09
CA GLY A 93 -1.36 -4.93 -9.39
C GLY A 93 -0.74 -3.60 -9.84
N GLY A 94 -0.92 -2.53 -9.07
CA GLY A 94 -0.26 -1.23 -9.26
C GLY A 94 -0.75 -0.18 -8.28
N LEU A 95 -0.03 0.92 -8.20
CA LEU A 95 -0.31 2.04 -7.29
C LEU A 95 -1.75 2.55 -7.44
N THR A 96 -2.35 2.88 -6.31
CA THR A 96 -3.60 3.65 -6.27
C THR A 96 -3.41 5.02 -6.90
N ARG A 97 -4.45 5.51 -7.59
CA ARG A 97 -4.43 6.84 -8.23
C ARG A 97 -5.36 7.85 -7.57
N ASP A 98 -6.26 7.37 -6.72
CA ASP A 98 -7.25 8.15 -5.98
C ASP A 98 -7.16 7.94 -4.46
N GLY A 99 -6.19 7.13 -4.01
CA GLY A 99 -5.99 6.81 -2.60
C GLY A 99 -6.82 5.63 -2.11
N ARG A 100 -7.78 5.11 -2.89
CA ARG A 100 -8.64 3.99 -2.47
C ARG A 100 -7.93 2.65 -2.60
N LEU A 101 -8.33 1.68 -1.78
CA LEU A 101 -7.89 0.29 -1.93
C LEU A 101 -8.47 -0.28 -3.23
N ARG A 102 -7.64 -0.91 -4.06
CA ARG A 102 -8.09 -1.45 -5.36
C ARG A 102 -8.50 -2.91 -5.27
N ALA A 103 -9.34 -3.33 -6.19
CA ALA A 103 -9.68 -4.74 -6.36
C ALA A 103 -8.43 -5.58 -6.70
N PRO A 104 -8.33 -6.82 -6.17
CA PRO A 104 -7.18 -7.67 -6.40
C PRO A 104 -7.11 -8.16 -7.85
N LYS A 105 -5.89 -8.28 -8.35
CA LYS A 105 -5.53 -8.98 -9.58
C LYS A 105 -5.18 -10.42 -9.23
N LEU A 106 -6.04 -11.31 -9.71
CA LEU A 106 -6.06 -12.72 -9.31
C LEU A 106 -4.92 -13.56 -9.90
N GLY A 107 -4.29 -13.13 -10.99
CA GLY A 107 -3.34 -13.96 -11.74
C GLY A 107 -2.13 -14.43 -10.91
N VAL A 108 -1.50 -13.54 -10.14
CA VAL A 108 -0.35 -13.92 -9.30
C VAL A 108 -0.77 -14.88 -8.18
N LEU A 109 -1.94 -14.66 -7.58
CA LEU A 109 -2.49 -15.55 -6.56
C LEU A 109 -2.79 -16.93 -7.15
N ASP A 110 -3.37 -16.99 -8.36
CA ASP A 110 -3.57 -18.26 -9.06
C ASP A 110 -2.25 -19.01 -9.29
N TYR A 111 -1.21 -18.30 -9.73
CA TYR A 111 0.11 -18.90 -9.95
C TYR A 111 0.75 -19.44 -8.67
N MET A 112 0.61 -18.73 -7.55
CA MET A 112 1.04 -19.23 -6.23
C MET A 112 0.26 -20.49 -5.86
N MET A 113 -1.07 -20.47 -6.00
CA MET A 113 -1.91 -21.64 -5.70
C MET A 113 -1.64 -22.84 -6.61
N ARG A 114 -1.06 -22.67 -7.80
CA ARG A 114 -0.56 -23.78 -8.64
C ARG A 114 0.68 -24.46 -8.04
N GLY A 115 1.48 -23.74 -7.26
CA GLY A 115 2.63 -24.28 -6.55
C GLY A 115 2.30 -24.92 -5.20
N PHE A 116 1.08 -24.72 -4.69
CA PHE A 116 0.61 -25.25 -3.41
C PHE A 116 -0.19 -26.53 -3.59
N TRP A 117 0.09 -27.54 -2.76
CA TRP A 117 -0.61 -28.82 -2.73
C TRP A 117 -1.15 -29.06 -1.33
N LEU A 118 -2.43 -29.39 -1.22
CA LEU A 118 -3.07 -29.61 0.09
C LEU A 118 -2.39 -30.73 0.86
N ASP A 119 -2.02 -31.83 0.19
CA ASP A 119 -1.31 -32.96 0.79
C ASP A 119 0.23 -32.82 0.69
N GLY A 120 0.72 -31.63 0.31
CA GLY A 120 2.13 -31.34 0.14
C GLY A 120 2.89 -31.14 1.46
N ALA A 121 4.22 -31.24 1.40
CA ALA A 121 5.09 -31.14 2.58
C ALA A 121 5.13 -29.75 3.20
N ARG A 122 4.89 -28.68 2.41
CA ARG A 122 4.92 -27.29 2.87
C ARG A 122 3.53 -26.68 2.81
N ASP A 123 3.18 -25.93 3.85
CA ASP A 123 2.03 -25.04 3.78
C ASP A 123 2.38 -23.74 3.03
N LEU A 124 1.36 -23.07 2.50
CA LEU A 124 1.46 -21.72 1.96
C LEU A 124 0.75 -20.77 2.91
N VAL A 125 1.49 -19.82 3.48
CA VAL A 125 0.97 -18.91 4.50
C VAL A 125 1.03 -17.47 4.00
N PHE A 126 -0.13 -16.85 3.85
CA PHE A 126 -0.24 -15.45 3.52
C PHE A 126 -0.20 -14.59 4.79
N VAL A 127 0.68 -13.61 4.84
CA VAL A 127 0.80 -12.65 5.95
C VAL A 127 0.30 -11.29 5.47
N PRO A 128 -0.91 -10.85 5.88
CA PRO A 128 -1.42 -9.54 5.50
C PRO A 128 -0.57 -8.42 6.11
N LEU A 129 -0.24 -7.40 5.32
CA LEU A 129 0.39 -6.17 5.79
C LEU A 129 -0.42 -4.96 5.31
N GLY A 130 -0.79 -4.10 6.25
CA GLY A 130 -1.44 -2.81 5.96
C GLY A 130 -0.42 -1.69 6.05
N VAL A 131 -0.30 -0.88 4.99
CA VAL A 131 0.64 0.25 4.91
C VAL A 131 -0.11 1.55 4.65
N ASN A 132 0.25 2.61 5.37
CA ASN A 132 -0.24 3.95 5.09
C ASN A 132 0.79 5.04 5.39
N TYR A 133 0.61 6.21 4.77
CA TYR A 133 1.56 7.31 4.79
C TYR A 133 0.88 8.66 5.04
N ASP A 134 1.54 9.52 5.81
CA ASP A 134 1.20 10.94 5.85
C ASP A 134 1.60 11.67 4.56
N ARG A 135 2.57 11.12 3.83
CA ARG A 135 3.02 11.65 2.55
C ARG A 135 3.45 10.56 1.59
N VAL A 136 2.73 10.42 0.48
CA VAL A 136 3.15 9.64 -0.67
C VAL A 136 3.94 10.54 -1.61
N LEU A 137 5.16 10.15 -1.98
CA LEU A 137 6.04 10.98 -2.81
C LEU A 137 5.51 11.18 -4.23
N GLU A 138 4.77 10.19 -4.74
CA GLU A 138 4.23 10.16 -6.10
C GLU A 138 2.80 10.72 -6.22
N ASP A 139 2.18 11.18 -5.12
CA ASP A 139 0.75 11.50 -5.06
C ASP A 139 0.24 12.43 -6.19
N ARG A 140 0.91 13.56 -6.42
CA ARG A 140 0.56 14.53 -7.47
C ARG A 140 0.67 13.92 -8.87
N SER A 141 1.70 13.11 -9.10
CA SER A 141 1.90 12.42 -10.38
C SER A 141 0.85 11.33 -10.62
N LEU A 142 0.42 10.63 -9.56
CA LEU A 142 -0.60 9.60 -9.60
C LEU A 142 -1.97 10.21 -9.89
N LEU A 143 -2.29 11.34 -9.25
CA LEU A 143 -3.52 12.10 -9.50
C LEU A 143 -3.58 12.65 -10.93
N LEU A 144 -2.47 13.17 -11.45
CA LEU A 144 -2.40 13.62 -12.85
C LEU A 144 -2.63 12.45 -13.82
N GLN A 145 -2.16 11.24 -13.51
CA GLN A 145 -2.41 10.05 -14.34
C GLN A 145 -3.85 9.51 -14.23
N ALA A 146 -4.59 9.87 -13.17
CA ALA A 146 -6.02 9.56 -13.06
C ALA A 146 -6.88 10.47 -13.92
N ASP A 147 -6.40 11.67 -14.26
CA ASP A 147 -7.15 12.65 -15.03
C ASP A 147 -7.06 12.35 -16.54
N PRO A 148 -8.18 11.99 -17.20
CA PRO A 148 -8.19 11.69 -18.64
C PRO A 148 -7.84 12.91 -19.50
N ALA A 149 -8.08 14.12 -18.99
CA ALA A 149 -7.83 15.39 -19.69
C ALA A 149 -6.41 15.93 -19.43
N ALA A 150 -5.68 15.39 -18.46
CA ALA A 150 -4.33 15.85 -18.16
C ALA A 150 -3.35 15.43 -19.25
N ARG A 151 -2.61 16.43 -19.77
CA ARG A 151 -1.51 16.19 -20.71
C ARG A 151 -0.44 15.35 -20.02
N ARG A 152 -0.11 14.18 -20.59
CA ARG A 152 1.01 13.37 -20.12
C ARG A 152 2.28 14.21 -20.17
N GLN A 153 2.91 14.42 -19.03
CA GLN A 153 4.20 15.12 -18.98
C GLN A 153 5.24 14.27 -19.70
N GLY A 154 6.03 14.88 -20.60
CA GLY A 154 7.13 14.18 -21.27
C GLY A 154 8.20 13.72 -20.28
N GLY A 155 8.87 12.61 -20.58
CA GLY A 155 9.85 11.97 -19.68
C GLY A 155 10.96 12.91 -19.20
N ALA A 156 11.41 13.84 -20.05
CA ALA A 156 12.41 14.86 -19.68
C ALA A 156 11.91 15.82 -18.58
N ARG A 157 10.64 16.22 -18.62
CA ARG A 157 10.05 17.12 -17.62
C ARG A 157 9.84 16.41 -16.29
N ALA A 158 9.46 15.12 -16.32
CA ALA A 158 9.39 14.29 -15.12
C ALA A 158 10.78 14.15 -14.46
N LEU A 159 11.81 13.87 -15.24
CA LEU A 159 13.19 13.78 -14.75
C LEU A 159 13.67 15.09 -14.14
N TRP A 160 13.42 16.23 -14.81
CA TRP A 160 13.76 17.55 -14.28
C TRP A 160 13.05 17.84 -12.95
N ASN A 161 11.75 17.57 -12.84
CA ASN A 161 11.00 17.77 -11.61
C ASN A 161 11.56 16.93 -10.46
N THR A 162 11.94 15.66 -10.72
CA THR A 162 12.58 14.79 -9.72
C THR A 162 13.94 15.33 -9.28
N LEU A 163 14.77 15.80 -10.22
CA LEU A 163 16.07 16.42 -9.92
C LEU A 163 15.92 17.72 -9.12
N ALA A 164 14.99 18.59 -9.52
CA ALA A 164 14.69 19.82 -8.80
C ALA A 164 14.18 19.53 -7.38
N PHE A 165 13.31 18.54 -7.22
CA PHE A 165 12.84 18.07 -5.91
C PHE A 165 14.01 17.54 -5.06
N ALA A 166 14.89 16.71 -5.62
CA ALA A 166 16.04 16.18 -4.91
C ALA A 166 17.00 17.30 -4.47
N MET A 167 17.33 18.24 -5.36
CA MET A 167 18.17 19.40 -5.04
C MET A 167 17.54 20.30 -3.98
N HIS A 168 16.23 20.54 -4.04
CA HIS A 168 15.53 21.33 -3.04
C HIS A 168 15.59 20.67 -1.66
N ASN A 169 15.34 19.36 -1.58
CA ASN A 169 15.45 18.64 -0.30
C ASN A 169 16.89 18.59 0.22
N LEU A 170 17.88 18.42 -0.66
CA LEU A 170 19.29 18.48 -0.28
C LEU A 170 19.66 19.87 0.27
N ARG A 171 19.17 20.93 -0.36
CA ARG A 171 19.35 22.30 0.14
C ARG A 171 18.70 22.48 1.51
N LEU A 172 17.47 22.02 1.71
CA LEU A 172 16.81 22.07 3.03
C LEU A 172 17.58 21.27 4.09
N MET A 173 18.15 20.10 3.73
CA MET A 173 19.01 19.33 4.62
C MET A 173 20.27 20.11 5.01
N LEU A 174 20.95 20.72 4.04
CA LEU A 174 22.15 21.51 4.27
C LEU A 174 21.86 22.77 5.11
N GLN A 175 20.65 23.33 4.99
CA GLN A 175 20.20 24.50 5.74
C GLN A 175 19.56 24.15 7.09
N SER A 176 19.50 22.88 7.49
CA SER A 176 18.80 22.39 8.70
C SER A 176 17.32 22.76 8.78
N GLU A 177 16.70 23.15 7.65
CA GLU A 177 15.27 23.44 7.49
C GLU A 177 14.49 22.20 7.02
N TRP A 178 15.15 21.04 7.00
CA TRP A 178 14.53 19.80 6.56
C TRP A 178 13.52 19.29 7.58
N HIS A 179 12.24 19.30 7.18
CA HIS A 179 11.16 18.73 7.97
C HIS A 179 10.92 17.26 7.60
N ARG A 180 10.60 16.44 8.62
CA ARG A 180 10.23 15.04 8.43
C ARG A 180 8.99 14.93 7.54
N PHE A 181 8.94 13.94 6.64
CA PHE A 181 7.83 13.69 5.72
C PHE A 181 6.55 13.12 6.38
N GLY A 182 6.41 13.26 7.69
CA GLY A 182 5.35 12.63 8.49
C GLY A 182 5.63 11.15 8.79
N TYR A 183 4.59 10.40 9.09
CA TYR A 183 4.67 8.99 9.46
C TYR A 183 4.44 8.06 8.27
N ALA A 184 5.16 6.95 8.26
CA ALA A 184 4.89 5.77 7.47
C ALA A 184 4.67 4.62 8.45
N CYS A 185 3.49 4.01 8.42
CA CYS A 185 3.10 2.97 9.37
C CYS A 185 2.82 1.67 8.64
N VAL A 186 3.22 0.56 9.27
CA VAL A 186 2.92 -0.80 8.82
C VAL A 186 2.33 -1.57 9.98
N ASN A 187 1.22 -2.25 9.71
CA ASN A 187 0.63 -3.22 10.63
C ASN A 187 0.72 -4.62 10.03
N PHE A 188 0.98 -5.59 10.91
CA PHE A 188 0.99 -7.01 10.57
C PHE A 188 -0.34 -7.64 10.97
N GLY A 189 -0.96 -8.34 10.03
CA GLY A 189 -2.15 -9.13 10.26
C GLY A 189 -1.83 -10.54 10.76
N SER A 190 -2.88 -11.24 11.15
CA SER A 190 -2.81 -12.67 11.46
C SER A 190 -2.43 -13.47 10.20
N PRO A 191 -1.45 -14.38 10.28
CA PRO A 191 -1.12 -15.27 9.16
C PRO A 191 -2.31 -16.14 8.77
N ILE A 192 -2.49 -16.37 7.47
CA ILE A 192 -3.57 -17.18 6.89
C ILE A 192 -2.95 -18.41 6.24
N SER A 193 -3.13 -19.57 6.86
CA SER A 193 -2.72 -20.87 6.32
C SER A 193 -3.63 -21.29 5.17
N MET A 194 -3.04 -21.69 4.04
CA MET A 194 -3.81 -22.22 2.90
C MET A 194 -4.32 -23.61 3.15
N ARG A 195 -3.62 -24.43 3.93
CA ARG A 195 -4.15 -25.71 4.40
C ARG A 195 -5.40 -25.53 5.25
N GLU A 196 -5.37 -24.62 6.22
CA GLU A 196 -6.53 -24.31 7.07
C GLU A 196 -7.67 -23.67 6.26
N TYR A 197 -7.36 -22.70 5.40
CA TYR A 197 -8.35 -22.08 4.52
C TYR A 197 -9.05 -23.11 3.64
N CYS A 198 -8.30 -24.04 3.04
CA CYS A 198 -8.84 -25.12 2.22
C CYS A 198 -9.75 -26.05 3.01
N ALA A 199 -9.34 -26.40 4.24
CA ALA A 199 -10.15 -27.23 5.13
C ALA A 199 -11.48 -26.56 5.52
N ILE A 200 -11.44 -25.28 5.90
CA ILE A 200 -12.64 -24.51 6.30
C ILE A 200 -13.62 -24.35 5.14
N HIS A 201 -13.13 -24.11 3.92
CA HIS A 201 -13.97 -23.85 2.75
C HIS A 201 -14.25 -25.10 1.91
N GLY A 202 -13.73 -26.27 2.30
CA GLY A 202 -13.91 -27.52 1.55
C GLY A 202 -13.36 -27.48 0.12
N VAL A 203 -12.25 -26.77 -0.10
CA VAL A 203 -11.70 -26.51 -1.43
C VAL A 203 -10.32 -27.11 -1.60
N ASP A 204 -10.09 -27.81 -2.71
CA ASP A 204 -8.75 -28.18 -3.17
C ASP A 204 -8.49 -27.54 -4.53
N PHE A 205 -7.73 -26.45 -4.55
CA PHE A 205 -7.43 -25.68 -5.75
C PHE A 205 -6.81 -26.52 -6.88
N GLN A 206 -6.07 -27.59 -6.56
CA GLN A 206 -5.43 -28.46 -7.57
C GLN A 206 -6.44 -29.39 -8.27
N ARG A 207 -7.58 -29.68 -7.63
CA ARG A 207 -8.63 -30.57 -8.15
C ARG A 207 -9.79 -29.83 -8.80
N LEU A 208 -9.85 -28.50 -8.67
CA LEU A 208 -10.91 -27.70 -9.27
C LEU A 208 -10.78 -27.61 -10.81
N GLY A 209 -11.92 -27.68 -11.49
CA GLY A 209 -12.03 -27.29 -12.90
C GLY A 209 -11.79 -25.79 -13.11
N ALA A 210 -11.55 -25.37 -14.36
CA ALA A 210 -11.12 -24.01 -14.67
C ALA A 210 -12.05 -22.91 -14.14
N ASP A 211 -13.37 -23.06 -14.30
CA ASP A 211 -14.35 -22.05 -13.88
C ASP A 211 -14.43 -21.96 -12.35
N ALA A 212 -14.63 -23.10 -11.67
CA ALA A 212 -14.66 -23.17 -10.22
C ALA A 212 -13.37 -22.66 -9.57
N ARG A 213 -12.21 -22.90 -10.21
CA ARG A 213 -10.93 -22.37 -9.75
C ARG A 213 -10.87 -20.85 -9.84
N ARG A 214 -11.37 -20.23 -10.91
CA ARG A 214 -11.42 -18.76 -11.01
C ARG A 214 -12.23 -18.15 -9.88
N ASP A 215 -13.37 -18.74 -9.56
CA ASP A 215 -14.26 -18.26 -8.50
C ASP A 215 -13.63 -18.44 -7.11
N ALA A 216 -13.01 -19.60 -6.85
CA ALA A 216 -12.28 -19.86 -5.61
C ALA A 216 -11.10 -18.89 -5.41
N ILE A 217 -10.34 -18.60 -6.49
CA ILE A 217 -9.25 -17.61 -6.43
C ILE A 217 -9.80 -16.20 -6.24
N ALA A 218 -10.94 -15.86 -6.84
CA ALA A 218 -11.58 -14.57 -6.62
C ALA A 218 -12.01 -14.39 -5.15
N ALA A 219 -12.59 -15.43 -4.55
CA ALA A 219 -12.95 -15.46 -3.14
C ALA A 219 -11.72 -15.32 -2.24
N LEU A 220 -10.63 -16.06 -2.53
CA LEU A 220 -9.36 -15.93 -1.80
C LEU A 220 -8.80 -14.51 -1.92
N GLY A 221 -8.78 -13.93 -3.11
CA GLY A 221 -8.33 -12.55 -3.34
C GLY A 221 -9.16 -11.54 -2.53
N GLY A 222 -10.48 -11.72 -2.49
CA GLY A 222 -11.39 -10.91 -1.67
C GLY A 222 -11.10 -11.03 -0.18
N HIS A 223 -10.92 -12.27 0.32
CA HIS A 223 -10.56 -12.52 1.71
C HIS A 223 -9.24 -11.82 2.08
N LEU A 224 -8.19 -12.03 1.29
CA LEU A 224 -6.87 -11.43 1.54
C LEU A 224 -6.93 -9.91 1.52
N MET A 225 -7.63 -9.31 0.55
CA MET A 225 -7.77 -7.85 0.48
C MET A 225 -8.61 -7.28 1.62
N SER A 226 -9.62 -8.01 2.10
CA SER A 226 -10.37 -7.63 3.30
C SER A 226 -9.48 -7.67 4.55
N ALA A 227 -8.68 -8.73 4.71
CA ALA A 227 -7.72 -8.86 5.80
C ALA A 227 -6.68 -7.73 5.80
N VAL A 228 -6.11 -7.39 4.64
CA VAL A 228 -5.22 -6.23 4.47
C VAL A 228 -5.94 -4.92 4.77
N GLY A 229 -7.14 -4.72 4.21
CA GLY A 229 -7.93 -3.51 4.37
C GLY A 229 -8.19 -3.16 5.84
N ARG A 230 -8.60 -4.14 6.66
CA ARG A 230 -8.89 -3.96 8.09
C ARG A 230 -7.71 -3.50 8.92
N ILE A 231 -6.48 -3.83 8.50
CA ILE A 231 -5.27 -3.50 9.25
C ILE A 231 -4.53 -2.29 8.68
N VAL A 232 -5.03 -1.65 7.61
CA VAL A 232 -4.42 -0.41 7.09
C VAL A 232 -4.37 0.62 8.23
N PRO A 233 -3.18 1.11 8.62
CA PRO A 233 -3.06 2.04 9.72
C PRO A 233 -3.68 3.40 9.36
N VAL A 234 -4.39 3.97 10.32
CA VAL A 234 -4.89 5.34 10.22
C VAL A 234 -3.83 6.28 10.81
N VAL A 235 -3.30 7.17 9.98
CA VAL A 235 -2.23 8.14 10.33
C VAL A 235 -2.75 9.58 10.33
N PRO A 236 -2.03 10.55 10.92
CA PRO A 236 -2.57 11.90 11.17
C PRO A 236 -3.08 12.67 9.94
N VAL A 237 -2.37 12.62 8.81
CA VAL A 237 -2.78 13.37 7.60
C VAL A 237 -4.08 12.83 7.00
N PRO A 238 -4.25 11.51 6.77
CA PRO A 238 -5.54 10.93 6.38
C PRO A 238 -6.71 11.26 7.31
N LEU A 239 -6.49 11.30 8.64
CA LEU A 239 -7.53 11.69 9.60
C LEU A 239 -8.03 13.12 9.36
N LEU A 240 -7.10 14.07 9.34
CA LEU A 240 -7.43 15.48 9.10
C LEU A 240 -8.00 15.68 7.69
N ALA A 241 -7.45 15.00 6.68
CA ALA A 241 -7.96 15.06 5.33
C ALA A 241 -9.42 14.58 5.25
N ALA A 242 -9.80 13.53 5.99
CA ALA A 242 -11.18 13.07 6.05
C ALA A 242 -12.13 14.11 6.67
N VAL A 243 -11.68 14.84 7.69
CA VAL A 243 -12.45 15.97 8.27
C VAL A 243 -12.63 17.09 7.23
N PHE A 244 -11.55 17.57 6.65
CA PHE A 244 -11.58 18.68 5.68
C PHE A 244 -12.37 18.35 4.41
N VAL A 245 -12.32 17.11 3.93
CA VAL A 245 -13.06 16.70 2.71
C VAL A 245 -14.57 16.62 2.95
N LYS A 246 -15.01 16.36 4.19
CA LYS A 246 -16.43 16.31 4.54
C LYS A 246 -17.09 17.69 4.40
N GLU A 247 -16.39 18.74 4.83
CA GLU A 247 -16.89 20.12 4.79
C GLU A 247 -15.83 21.08 4.21
N PRO A 248 -15.51 21.02 2.90
CA PRO A 248 -14.37 21.74 2.32
C PRO A 248 -14.42 23.27 2.45
N ALA A 249 -15.62 23.83 2.53
CA ALA A 249 -15.83 25.28 2.64
C ALA A 249 -15.81 25.78 4.09
N ALA A 250 -15.92 24.88 5.07
CA ALA A 250 -15.96 25.24 6.48
C ALA A 250 -14.58 25.68 6.97
N ARG A 251 -14.60 26.66 7.89
CA ARG A 251 -13.43 27.09 8.63
C ARG A 251 -13.51 26.42 9.99
N HIS A 252 -12.45 25.72 10.39
CA HIS A 252 -12.40 25.00 11.66
C HIS A 252 -11.30 25.59 12.54
N SER A 253 -11.62 25.88 13.79
CA SER A 253 -10.63 26.10 14.85
C SER A 253 -9.88 24.80 15.18
N GLU A 254 -8.73 24.91 15.83
CA GLU A 254 -7.98 23.73 16.29
C GLU A 254 -8.81 22.85 17.24
N LEU A 255 -9.65 23.45 18.08
CA LEU A 255 -10.55 22.74 19.00
C LEU A 255 -11.62 21.94 18.26
N GLU A 256 -12.23 22.51 17.21
CA GLU A 256 -13.21 21.81 16.38
C GLU A 256 -12.57 20.67 15.60
N LEU A 257 -11.36 20.87 15.07
CA LEU A 257 -10.61 19.80 14.42
C LEU A 257 -10.28 18.67 15.39
N LYS A 258 -9.86 19.00 16.62
CA LYS A 258 -9.61 18.01 17.67
C LYS A 258 -10.85 17.18 17.94
N ALA A 259 -11.98 17.81 18.22
CA ALA A 259 -13.24 17.11 18.48
C ALA A 259 -13.67 16.22 17.29
N ALA A 260 -13.53 16.72 16.05
CA ALA A 260 -13.87 15.96 14.85
C ALA A 260 -12.95 14.74 14.64
N VAL A 261 -11.65 14.88 14.92
CA VAL A 261 -10.68 13.79 14.84
C VAL A 261 -10.90 12.78 15.97
N GLU A 262 -11.14 13.20 17.21
CA GLU A 262 -11.50 12.31 18.32
C GLU A 262 -12.70 11.44 17.95
N ALA A 263 -13.77 12.06 17.44
CA ALA A 263 -14.96 11.34 16.99
C ALA A 263 -14.67 10.37 15.82
N LEU A 264 -13.71 10.68 14.93
CA LEU A 264 -13.26 9.74 13.89
C LEU A 264 -12.50 8.56 14.48
N ILE A 265 -11.57 8.82 15.41
CA ILE A 265 -10.76 7.81 16.07
C ILE A 265 -11.66 6.83 16.84
N GLU A 266 -12.64 7.33 17.59
CA GLU A 266 -13.62 6.50 18.30
C GLU A 266 -14.43 5.62 17.34
N ARG A 267 -14.93 6.18 16.22
CA ARG A 267 -15.65 5.41 15.20
C ARG A 267 -14.79 4.32 14.59
N PHE A 268 -13.54 4.62 14.24
CA PHE A 268 -12.62 3.63 13.70
C PHE A 268 -12.24 2.57 14.74
N GLY A 269 -12.02 2.97 16.00
CA GLY A 269 -11.75 2.06 17.11
C GLY A 269 -12.90 1.08 17.34
N ALA A 270 -14.15 1.56 17.29
CA ALA A 270 -15.34 0.71 17.39
C ALA A 270 -15.47 -0.30 16.22
N ALA A 271 -14.97 0.05 15.04
CA ALA A 271 -14.89 -0.84 13.88
C ALA A 271 -13.67 -1.77 13.89
N GLY A 272 -12.81 -1.71 14.93
CA GLY A 272 -11.60 -2.51 15.06
C GLY A 272 -10.41 -2.03 14.22
N ALA A 273 -10.50 -0.84 13.63
CA ALA A 273 -9.40 -0.26 12.85
C ALA A 273 -8.25 0.19 13.76
N GLN A 274 -7.03 0.08 13.23
CA GLN A 274 -5.81 0.39 13.95
C GLN A 274 -5.43 1.86 13.71
N VAL A 275 -5.67 2.72 14.70
CA VAL A 275 -5.31 4.13 14.65
C VAL A 275 -3.93 4.34 15.29
N TYR A 276 -3.02 4.93 14.52
CA TYR A 276 -1.71 5.32 15.03
C TYR A 276 -1.75 6.75 15.54
N VAL A 277 -1.73 6.90 16.87
CA VAL A 277 -1.57 8.19 17.55
C VAL A 277 -0.11 8.33 17.98
N PRO A 278 0.70 9.18 17.30
CA PRO A 278 2.10 9.35 17.66
C PRO A 278 2.27 9.76 19.11
N ARG A 279 3.20 9.11 19.83
CA ARG A 279 3.46 9.35 21.27
C ARG A 279 2.25 9.13 22.19
N ARG A 280 1.15 8.55 21.70
CA ARG A 280 -0.15 8.47 22.38
C ARG A 280 -0.70 9.85 22.79
N ASP A 281 -0.32 10.87 22.03
CA ASP A 281 -0.72 12.26 22.26
C ASP A 281 -1.44 12.77 21.02
N LEU A 282 -2.74 13.06 21.18
CA LEU A 282 -3.57 13.51 20.08
C LEU A 282 -3.25 14.94 19.64
N ASP A 283 -2.91 15.83 20.58
CA ASP A 283 -2.54 17.20 20.27
C ASP A 283 -1.25 17.22 19.44
N TYR A 284 -0.33 16.32 19.78
CA TYR A 284 0.85 16.09 18.96
C TYR A 284 0.50 15.51 17.58
N ALA A 285 -0.44 14.57 17.47
CA ALA A 285 -0.89 14.02 16.19
C ALA A 285 -1.48 15.12 15.28
N LEU A 286 -2.37 15.96 15.84
CA LEU A 286 -3.02 17.06 15.15
C LEU A 286 -2.01 18.10 14.68
N SER A 287 -1.12 18.55 15.56
CA SER A 287 -0.10 19.53 15.21
C SER A 287 0.84 19.03 14.11
N VAL A 288 1.24 17.75 14.13
CA VAL A 288 2.04 17.16 13.07
C VAL A 288 1.26 17.10 11.75
N GLY A 289 0.01 16.62 11.78
CA GLY A 289 -0.83 16.51 10.60
C GLY A 289 -1.14 17.87 9.97
N LEU A 290 -1.53 18.86 10.78
CA LEU A 290 -1.81 20.23 10.32
C LEU A 290 -0.56 20.90 9.75
N ARG A 291 0.58 20.77 10.43
CA ARG A 291 1.86 21.27 9.89
C ARG A 291 2.16 20.66 8.52
N MET A 292 1.95 19.35 8.36
CA MET A 292 2.17 18.67 7.08
C MET A 292 1.22 19.15 5.98
N LEU A 293 -0.07 19.31 6.30
CA LEU A 293 -1.06 19.83 5.35
C LEU A 293 -0.73 21.27 4.93
N LYS A 294 -0.34 22.13 5.88
CA LYS A 294 0.07 23.53 5.62
C LYS A 294 1.35 23.64 4.78
N LEU A 295 2.40 22.90 5.14
CA LEU A 295 3.67 22.88 4.39
C LEU A 295 3.48 22.45 2.94
N ARG A 296 2.40 21.72 2.65
CA ARG A 296 2.04 21.25 1.31
C ARG A 296 0.96 22.09 0.64
N HIS A 297 0.54 23.18 1.28
CA HIS A 297 -0.53 24.09 0.83
C HIS A 297 -1.88 23.39 0.61
N LEU A 298 -2.13 22.28 1.30
CA LEU A 298 -3.38 21.53 1.27
C LEU A 298 -4.46 22.20 2.14
N VAL A 299 -4.02 22.86 3.21
CA VAL A 299 -4.86 23.59 4.16
C VAL A 299 -4.31 25.00 4.29
N GLU A 300 -5.22 25.97 4.29
CA GLU A 300 -4.96 27.38 4.50
C GLU A 300 -5.29 27.73 5.97
N GLU A 301 -4.51 28.62 6.57
CA GLU A 301 -4.77 29.15 7.90
C GLU A 301 -4.96 30.67 7.81
N ASP A 302 -6.04 31.16 8.41
CA ASP A 302 -6.43 32.57 8.46
C ASP A 302 -6.95 32.86 9.88
N GLU A 303 -6.26 33.72 10.62
CA GLU A 303 -6.61 34.11 12.00
C GLU A 303 -6.86 32.92 12.96
N GLY A 304 -6.06 31.84 12.84
CA GLY A 304 -6.20 30.64 13.67
C GLY A 304 -7.34 29.70 13.27
N LEU A 305 -8.00 29.98 12.14
CA LEU A 305 -8.98 29.09 11.51
C LEU A 305 -8.37 28.39 10.31
N TYR A 306 -8.67 27.10 10.17
CA TYR A 306 -8.15 26.23 9.11
C TYR A 306 -9.24 25.90 8.10
N ARG A 307 -8.91 25.96 6.81
CA ARG A 307 -9.80 25.57 5.71
C ARG A 307 -9.05 24.73 4.68
N ALA A 308 -9.74 23.78 4.06
CA ALA A 308 -9.22 23.08 2.89
C ALA A 308 -8.89 24.07 1.75
N ASN A 309 -7.75 23.91 1.09
CA ASN A 309 -7.45 24.65 -0.13
C ASN A 309 -8.31 24.11 -1.29
N PRO A 310 -9.20 24.92 -1.90
CA PRO A 310 -10.09 24.47 -2.97
C PRO A 310 -9.35 23.90 -4.19
N ARG A 311 -8.13 24.38 -4.45
CA ARG A 311 -7.30 23.92 -5.58
C ARG A 311 -6.68 22.55 -5.36
N GLU A 312 -6.56 22.12 -4.11
CA GLU A 312 -5.87 20.89 -3.71
C GLU A 312 -6.83 19.83 -3.15
N LEU A 313 -8.15 20.04 -3.30
CA LEU A 313 -9.16 19.09 -2.80
C LEU A 313 -8.99 17.68 -3.36
N ARG A 314 -8.55 17.54 -4.61
CA ARG A 314 -8.28 16.21 -5.18
C ARG A 314 -7.18 15.47 -4.42
N LEU A 315 -6.17 16.19 -3.93
CA LEU A 315 -5.08 15.62 -3.15
C LEU A 315 -5.48 15.39 -1.69
N LEU A 316 -6.28 16.27 -1.08
CA LEU A 316 -6.90 15.98 0.21
C LEU A 316 -7.78 14.73 0.15
N SER A 317 -8.63 14.61 -0.86
CA SER A 317 -9.46 13.42 -1.08
C SER A 317 -8.64 12.16 -1.30
N TYR A 318 -7.46 12.25 -1.94
CA TYR A 318 -6.54 11.12 -2.05
C TYR A 318 -6.12 10.60 -0.67
N TYR A 319 -5.75 11.50 0.25
CA TYR A 319 -5.38 11.10 1.62
C TYR A 319 -6.58 10.58 2.42
N ALA A 320 -7.73 11.22 2.34
CA ALA A 320 -8.96 10.75 2.99
C ALA A 320 -9.40 9.36 2.49
N ASN A 321 -9.30 9.12 1.18
CA ASN A 321 -9.62 7.85 0.54
C ASN A 321 -8.74 6.68 1.02
N SER A 322 -7.55 6.95 1.57
CA SER A 322 -6.65 5.91 2.09
C SER A 322 -7.22 5.12 3.26
N ILE A 323 -8.17 5.72 3.98
CA ILE A 323 -8.88 5.15 5.14
C ILE A 323 -10.39 5.02 4.90
N ALA A 324 -10.88 5.33 3.69
CA ALA A 324 -12.31 5.38 3.42
C ALA A 324 -13.02 4.02 3.58
N HIS A 325 -12.32 2.92 3.30
CA HIS A 325 -12.84 1.55 3.46
C HIS A 325 -12.95 1.11 4.92
N LEU A 326 -12.44 1.90 5.87
CA LEU A 326 -12.57 1.66 7.31
C LEU A 326 -13.82 2.32 7.90
N HIS A 327 -14.53 3.15 7.13
CA HIS A 327 -15.82 3.64 7.56
C HIS A 327 -16.84 2.49 7.57
N PRO A 328 -17.62 2.35 8.64
CA PRO A 328 -18.66 1.32 8.75
C PRO A 328 -19.80 1.54 7.75
#